data_AF-A0A7Z9W140-F1
#
_entry.id   AF-A0A7Z9W140-F1
#
_cell.length_a   1.000
_cell.length_b   1.000
_cell.length_c   1.000
_cell.angle_alpha   90.00
_cell.angle_beta   90.00
_cell.angle_gamma   90.00
#
_symmetry.space_group_name_H-M   'P 1'
#
loop_
_entity.id
_entity.type
_entity.pdbx_description
1 polymer ?
#
loop_
_entity_poly.entity_id
_entity_poly.type
_entity_poly.pdbx_seq_one_letter_code
_entity_poly.pdbx_strand_id
1 'polypeptide(L)' 'MHLYVEPMDAVLVEFDTCGQLRFNDEDWSLPSLQETRAILFAAENEITALKELVESLESAVPPKFKRQDI' A
#
# COMPACT_ATOMS: atom_id res chain seq x y z
N MET A 1 8.57 0.42 1.25
CA MET A 1 7.15 0.05 1.40
C MET A 1 7.07 -1.44 1.70
N HIS A 2 5.92 -2.00 2.05
CA HIS A 2 5.74 -3.46 2.10
C HIS A 2 4.37 -3.75 1.50
N LEU A 3 4.34 -4.17 0.24
CA LEU A 3 3.11 -4.57 -0.45
C LEU A 3 3.19 -6.05 -0.75
N TYR A 4 2.29 -6.83 -0.16
CA TYR A 4 2.15 -8.23 -0.53
C TYR A 4 1.38 -8.34 -1.85
N VAL A 5 2.00 -9.01 -2.82
CA VAL A 5 1.45 -9.25 -4.15
C VAL A 5 0.96 -10.69 -4.23
N GLU A 6 -0.30 -10.91 -3.85
CA GLU A 6 -0.91 -12.24 -3.73
C GLU A 6 -0.71 -13.14 -4.97
N PRO A 7 -0.88 -12.66 -6.23
CA PRO A 7 -0.71 -13.53 -7.41
C PRO A 7 0.73 -14.03 -7.63
N MET A 8 1.71 -13.38 -7.00
CA MET A 8 3.13 -13.70 -7.11
C MET A 8 3.69 -14.36 -5.85
N ASP A 9 2.92 -14.39 -4.76
CA ASP A 9 3.39 -14.78 -3.42
C ASP A 9 4.70 -14.05 -3.03
N ALA A 10 4.75 -12.74 -3.29
CA ALA A 10 5.94 -11.93 -3.13
C ALA A 10 5.64 -10.61 -2.40
N VAL A 11 6.63 -10.07 -1.67
CA VAL A 11 6.49 -8.79 -0.96
C VAL A 11 7.36 -7.73 -1.64
N LEU A 12 6.74 -6.73 -2.27
CA LEU A 12 7.43 -5.59 -2.86
C LEU A 12 7.91 -4.66 -1.74
N VAL A 13 9.23 -4.48 -1.64
CA VAL A 13 9.86 -3.68 -0.58
C VAL A 13 10.29 -2.29 -1.05
N GLU A 14 10.79 -2.17 -2.28
CA GLU A 14 11.30 -0.92 -2.85
C GLU A 14 10.98 -0.79 -4.33
N PHE A 15 10.91 0.47 -4.79
CA PHE A 15 10.76 0.82 -6.20
C PHE A 15 11.53 2.13 -6.47
N ASP A 16 11.95 2.34 -7.72
CA ASP A 16 12.59 3.58 -8.16
C ASP A 16 11.73 4.34 -9.17
N THR A 17 12.20 5.53 -9.58
CA THR A 17 11.53 6.36 -10.60
C THR A 17 11.66 5.83 -12.02
N CYS A 18 12.51 4.84 -12.24
CA CYS A 18 12.72 4.18 -13.52
C CYS A 18 11.81 2.95 -13.69
N GLY A 19 11.02 2.60 -12.67
CA GLY A 19 10.12 1.45 -12.67
C GLY A 19 10.79 0.14 -12.31
N GLN A 20 12.03 0.17 -11.81
CA GLN A 20 12.65 -1.00 -11.20
C GLN A 20 12.06 -1.24 -9.83
N LEU A 21 11.93 -2.52 -9.49
CA LEU A 21 11.31 -3.00 -8.28
C LEU A 21 12.28 -3.93 -7.56
N ARG A 22 12.14 -4.01 -6.24
CA ARG A 22 12.83 -4.98 -5.41
C ARG A 22 11.82 -5.71 -4.54
N PHE A 23 11.73 -7.02 -4.71
CA PHE A 23 11.00 -7.88 -3.81
C PHE A 23 11.86 -8.29 -2.62
N ASN A 24 11.22 -8.74 -1.55
CA ASN A 24 11.92 -9.23 -0.38
C ASN A 24 12.83 -10.41 -0.77
N ASP A 25 14.08 -10.39 -0.32
CA ASP A 25 15.11 -11.39 -0.64
C ASP A 25 15.47 -11.53 -2.13
N GLU A 26 15.08 -10.56 -2.99
CA GLU A 26 15.42 -10.53 -4.41
C GLU A 26 16.25 -9.29 -4.80
N ASP A 27 16.94 -9.39 -5.93
CA ASP A 27 17.65 -8.27 -6.55
C ASP A 27 16.69 -7.34 -7.32
N TRP A 28 17.16 -6.14 -7.62
CA TRP A 28 16.44 -5.19 -8.44
C TRP A 28 16.15 -5.74 -9.84
N SER A 29 14.91 -5.62 -10.28
CA SER A 29 14.48 -6.06 -11.60
C SER A 29 13.41 -5.14 -12.21
N LEU A 30 13.29 -5.18 -13.53
CA LEU A 30 12.13 -4.60 -14.23
C LEU A 30 11.04 -5.67 -14.29
N PRO A 31 9.82 -5.38 -13.80
CA PRO A 31 8.73 -6.34 -13.86
C PRO A 31 8.29 -6.56 -15.31
N SER A 32 7.93 -7.79 -15.63
CA SER A 32 7.19 -8.14 -16.84
C SER A 32 5.79 -7.53 -16.84
N LEU A 33 5.10 -7.61 -17.97
CA LEU A 33 3.72 -7.13 -18.07
C LEU A 33 2.77 -7.85 -17.11
N GLN A 34 2.98 -9.15 -16.87
CA GLN A 34 2.13 -9.93 -15.96
C GLN A 34 2.36 -9.52 -14.51
N GLU A 35 3.63 -9.42 -14.10
CA GLU A 35 4.00 -8.96 -12.76
C GLU A 35 3.50 -7.53 -12.52
N THR A 36 3.67 -6.64 -13.49
CA THR A 36 3.15 -5.26 -13.44
C THR A 36 1.65 -5.25 -13.14
N ARG A 37 0.85 -6.08 -13.81
CA ARG A 37 -0.59 -6.18 -13.56
C ARG A 37 -0.91 -6.72 -12.18
N ALA A 38 -0.16 -7.72 -11.72
CA ALA A 38 -0.33 -8.30 -10.38
C ALA A 38 -0.02 -7.26 -9.28
N ILE A 39 1.06 -6.50 -9.45
CA ILE A 39 1.47 -5.44 -8.52
C ILE A 39 0.42 -4.33 -8.48
N LEU A 40 -0.06 -3.86 -9.64
CA LEU A 40 -1.10 -2.83 -9.71
C LEU A 40 -2.39 -3.28 -9.02
N PHE A 41 -2.83 -4.51 -9.28
CA PHE A 41 -3.99 -5.09 -8.62
C PHE A 41 -3.83 -5.15 -7.10
N ALA A 42 -2.68 -5.63 -6.62
CA ALA A 42 -2.38 -5.67 -5.19
C ALA A 42 -2.36 -4.26 -4.56
N ALA A 43 -1.75 -3.29 -5.24
CA ALA A 43 -1.67 -1.91 -4.77
C ALA A 43 -3.05 -1.24 -4.69
N GLU A 44 -3.91 -1.42 -5.67
CA GLU A 44 -5.28 -0.88 -5.68
C GLU A 44 -6.12 -1.46 -4.53
N ASN A 45 -5.98 -2.76 -4.25
CA ASN A 45 -6.65 -3.41 -3.13
C ASN A 45 -6.15 -2.88 -1.79
N GLU A 46 -4.83 -2.77 -1.61
CA GLU A 46 -4.23 -2.26 -0.37
C GLU A 46 -4.65 -0.79 -0.13
N ILE A 47 -4.65 0.05 -1.17
CA ILE A 47 -5.14 1.44 -1.07
C ILE A 47 -6.60 1.47 -0.60
N THR A 48 -7.44 0.57 -1.10
CA THR A 48 -8.86 0.49 -0.71
C THR A 48 -8.99 0.07 0.76
N ALA A 49 -8.30 -0.98 1.17
CA ALA A 49 -8.30 -1.45 2.56
C ALA A 49 -7.77 -0.39 3.54
N LEU A 50 -6.70 0.31 3.18
CA LEU A 50 -6.13 1.39 3.99
C LEU A 50 -7.09 2.58 4.12
N LYS A 51 -7.85 2.92 3.07
CA LYS A 51 -8.89 3.95 3.16
C LYS A 51 -10.01 3.55 4.11
N GLU A 52 -10.53 2.33 3.99
CA GLU A 52 -11.56 1.81 4.89
C GLU A 52 -11.08 1.80 6.35
N LEU A 53 -9.81 1.43 6.59
CA LEU A 53 -9.19 1.48 7.90
C LEU A 53 -9.14 2.92 8.45
N VAL A 54 -8.68 3.88 7.65
CA VAL A 54 -8.61 5.28 8.05
C VAL A 54 -10.00 5.81 8.41
N GLU A 55 -11.00 5.58 7.56
CA GLU A 55 -12.38 6.00 7.81
C GLU A 55 -12.94 5.39 9.10
N SER A 56 -12.67 4.10 9.32
CA SER A 56 -13.08 3.39 10.55
C SER A 56 -12.43 3.98 11.80
N LEU A 57 -11.14 4.31 11.73
CA LEU A 57 -10.40 4.88 12.85
C LEU A 57 -10.82 6.33 13.14
N GLU A 58 -11.05 7.15 12.10
CA GLU A 58 -11.57 8.51 12.26
C GLU A 58 -12.96 8.53 12.89
N SER A 59 -13.82 7.58 12.52
CA SER A 59 -15.15 7.41 13.13
C SER A 59 -15.07 6.92 14.59
N ALA A 60 -14.12 6.04 14.90
CA ALA A 60 -13.94 5.47 16.23
C ALA A 60 -13.34 6.46 17.25
N VAL A 61 -12.54 7.44 16.78
CA VAL A 61 -11.95 8.46 17.67
C VAL A 61 -12.98 9.58 17.89
N PRO A 62 -13.49 9.77 19.12
CA PRO A 62 -14.44 10.84 19.38
C PRO A 62 -13.79 12.20 19.11
N PRO A 63 -14.54 13.19 18.56
CA PRO A 63 -13.98 14.50 18.28
C PRO A 63 -13.40 15.09 19.56
N LYS A 64 -12.13 15.54 19.49
CA LYS A 64 -11.57 16.38 20.56
C LYS A 64 -12.44 17.64 20.64
N PHE A 65 -13.32 17.70 21.63
CA PHE A 65 -14.06 18.91 21.96
C PHE A 65 -13.05 20.05 22.07
N LYS A 66 -13.02 20.94 21.07
CA LYS A 66 -12.38 22.24 21.25
C LYS A 66 -13.22 22.93 22.31
N ARG A 67 -12.71 23.06 23.54
CA ARG A 67 -13.23 24.04 24.49
C ARG A 67 -13.14 25.38 23.76
N GLN A 68 -14.29 25.89 23.32
CA GLN A 68 -14.45 27.31 23.09
C GLN A 68 -14.36 27.94 24.47
N ASP A 69 -13.20 28.52 24.78
CA ASP A 69 -13.09 29.45 25.90
C ASP A 69 -14.00 30.64 25.57
N ILE A 70 -15.00 30.81 26.45
CA ILE A 70 -16.00 31.90 26.47
C ILE A 70 -15.33 33.17 26.99
#